data_AF-A0A7J8NVG9-F1
#
_entry.id   AF-A0A7J8NVG9-F1
#
_cell.length_a   1.000
_cell.length_b   1.000
_cell.length_c   1.000
_cell.angle_alpha   90.00
_cell.angle_beta   90.00
_cell.angle_gamma   90.00
#
_symmetry.space_group_name_H-M   'P 1'
#
loop_
_entity.id
_entity.type
_entity.pdbx_description
1 polymer ?
#
loop_
_entity_poly.entity_id
_entity_poly.type
_entity_poly.pdbx_seq_one_letter_code
_entity_poly.pdbx_strand_id
1 'polypeptide(L)'
;MFENKLYEMTNDEFKSNVNALIDMKLEKHKNLREESRFYWREITDGTLKFDRREAEVAALKKLTQQELIEFFNENVKVGATRKKTLSVRVHGNQHLAEYHSQKSEAVQPNTIQINDIFSFRRSQPLYGSFRGGIGHVKL
;
A
#
# COMPACT_ATOMS: atom_id res chain seq x y z
N MET A 1 -15.62 -4.17 11.60
CA MET A 1 -15.50 -5.64 11.40
C MET A 1 -14.05 -6.10 11.38
N PHE A 2 -13.14 -5.48 10.61
CA PHE A 2 -11.71 -5.84 10.65
C PHE A 2 -10.95 -5.27 11.85
N GLU A 3 -11.25 -4.03 12.25
CA GLU A 3 -10.60 -3.37 13.40
C GLU A 3 -10.66 -4.22 14.69
N ASN A 4 -11.86 -4.65 15.10
CA ASN A 4 -12.03 -5.49 16.28
C ASN A 4 -11.27 -6.81 16.15
N LYS A 5 -11.31 -7.44 14.96
CA LYS A 5 -10.54 -8.67 14.71
C LYS A 5 -9.04 -8.45 14.93
N LEU A 6 -8.50 -7.29 14.55
CA LEU A 6 -7.09 -6.98 14.75
C LEU A 6 -6.72 -6.83 16.24
N TYR A 7 -7.59 -6.21 17.04
CA TYR A 7 -7.37 -6.02 18.48
C TYR A 7 -7.59 -7.29 19.31
N GLU A 8 -8.55 -8.12 18.90
CA GLU A 8 -8.92 -9.36 19.59
C GLU A 8 -8.07 -10.56 19.15
N MET A 9 -7.26 -10.42 18.09
CA MET A 9 -6.37 -11.45 17.58
C MET A 9 -5.41 -11.94 18.68
N THR A 10 -5.30 -13.26 18.84
CA THR A 10 -4.35 -13.82 19.79
C THR A 10 -2.92 -13.76 19.24
N ASN A 11 -1.93 -13.81 20.13
CA ASN A 11 -0.53 -13.83 19.73
C ASN A 11 -0.21 -15.02 18.81
N ASP A 12 -0.86 -16.17 19.02
CA ASP A 12 -0.69 -17.37 18.20
C ASP A 12 -1.29 -17.20 16.81
N GLU A 13 -2.48 -16.59 16.68
CA GLU A 13 -3.06 -16.26 15.37
C GLU A 13 -2.18 -15.24 14.62
N PHE A 14 -1.67 -14.23 15.33
CA PHE A 14 -0.71 -13.27 14.76
C PHE A 14 0.54 -13.96 14.23
N LYS A 15 1.20 -14.79 15.04
CA LYS A 15 2.39 -15.55 14.65
C LYS A 15 2.11 -16.49 13.47
N SER A 16 0.95 -17.14 13.47
CA SER A 16 0.51 -18.00 12.36
C SER A 16 0.40 -17.22 11.06
N ASN A 17 -0.24 -16.05 11.08
CA ASN A 17 -0.34 -15.16 9.91
C ASN A 17 1.03 -14.65 9.44
N VAL A 18 1.93 -14.28 10.36
CA VAL A 18 3.30 -13.86 10.04
C VAL A 18 4.09 -15.00 9.39
N ASN A 19 3.99 -16.22 9.94
CA ASN A 19 4.66 -17.40 9.38
C ASN A 19 4.14 -17.73 7.99
N ALA A 20 2.82 -17.70 7.77
CA ALA A 20 2.24 -17.92 6.45
C ALA A 20 2.74 -16.88 5.41
N LEU A 21 2.92 -15.62 5.82
CA LEU A 21 3.49 -14.58 4.97
C LEU A 21 4.99 -14.81 4.68
N ILE A 22 5.75 -15.29 5.68
CA ILE A 22 7.17 -15.66 5.50
C ILE A 22 7.29 -16.81 4.50
N ASP A 23 6.49 -17.87 4.65
CA ASP A 23 6.52 -19.03 3.76
C ASP A 23 6.20 -18.64 2.32
N MET A 24 5.19 -17.78 2.12
CA MET A 24 4.85 -17.24 0.80
C MET A 24 6.00 -16.42 0.19
N LYS A 25 6.74 -15.64 1.00
CA LYS A 25 7.88 -14.85 0.52
C LYS A 25 9.10 -15.71 0.19
N LEU A 26 9.29 -16.81 0.91
CA LEU A 26 10.40 -17.76 0.70
C LEU A 26 10.14 -18.76 -0.42
N GLU A 27 8.93 -18.79 -0.99
CA GLU A 27 8.61 -19.66 -2.11
C GLU A 27 9.59 -19.43 -3.27
N LYS A 28 10.31 -20.50 -3.65
CA LYS A 28 11.28 -20.45 -4.75
C LYS A 28 10.57 -20.17 -6.07
N HIS A 29 11.28 -19.51 -6.96
CA HIS A 29 10.82 -19.34 -8.34
C HIS A 29 10.58 -20.70 -9.00
N LYS A 30 9.42 -20.86 -9.63
CA LYS A 30 9.04 -22.11 -10.32
C LYS A 30 9.73 -22.24 -11.67
N ASN A 31 10.16 -21.12 -12.24
CA ASN A 31 10.76 -21.03 -13.56
C ASN A 31 11.57 -19.74 -13.72
N LEU A 32 12.40 -19.70 -14.76
CA LEU A 32 13.25 -18.56 -15.09
C LEU A 32 12.47 -17.27 -15.36
N ARG A 33 11.22 -17.37 -15.84
CA ARG A 33 10.39 -16.19 -16.13
C ARG A 33 9.99 -15.48 -14.83
N GLU A 34 9.63 -16.23 -13.79
CA GLU A 34 9.32 -15.67 -12.48
C GLU A 34 10.55 -15.04 -11.83
N GLU A 35 11.70 -15.71 -11.91
CA GLU A 35 12.97 -15.20 -11.40
C GLU A 35 13.38 -13.91 -12.12
N SER A 36 13.39 -13.94 -13.45
CA SER A 36 13.67 -12.77 -14.28
C SER A 36 12.71 -11.63 -13.95
N ARG A 37 11.41 -11.89 -13.81
CA ARG A 37 10.41 -10.85 -13.47
C ARG A 37 10.67 -10.23 -12.10
N PHE A 38 11.11 -11.02 -11.12
CA PHE A 38 11.40 -10.54 -9.78
C PHE A 38 12.61 -9.59 -9.77
N TYR A 39 13.74 -10.00 -10.34
CA TYR A 39 14.92 -9.13 -10.38
C TYR A 39 14.76 -7.94 -11.32
N TRP A 40 14.04 -8.12 -12.43
CA TRP A 40 13.76 -7.01 -13.33
C TRP A 40 12.93 -5.91 -12.66
N ARG A 41 12.02 -6.28 -11.73
CA ARG A 41 11.28 -5.30 -10.93
C ARG A 41 12.21 -4.42 -10.09
N GLU A 42 13.23 -4.98 -9.43
CA GLU A 42 14.18 -4.19 -8.65
C GLU A 42 14.96 -3.19 -9.51
N ILE A 43 15.25 -3.56 -10.77
CA ILE A 43 15.90 -2.69 -11.75
C ILE A 43 14.94 -1.61 -12.21
N THR A 44 13.71 -1.96 -12.60
CA THR A 44 12.72 -0.98 -13.08
C THR A 44 12.28 -0.03 -11.98
N ASP A 45 12.17 -0.49 -10.75
CA ASP A 45 11.74 0.34 -9.62
C ASP A 45 12.91 1.19 -9.09
N GLY A 46 14.16 0.81 -9.42
CA GLY A 46 15.38 1.52 -9.03
C GLY A 46 15.84 1.22 -7.62
N THR A 47 15.19 0.29 -6.92
CA THR A 47 15.53 -0.10 -5.56
C THR A 47 16.79 -0.95 -5.51
N LEU A 48 17.10 -1.69 -6.59
CA LEU A 48 18.26 -2.57 -6.72
C LEU A 48 18.47 -3.52 -5.53
N LYS A 49 17.39 -3.87 -4.83
CA LYS A 49 17.41 -4.66 -3.61
C LYS A 49 17.19 -6.12 -3.95
N PHE A 50 18.23 -6.77 -4.47
CA PHE A 50 18.12 -8.16 -4.93
C PHE A 50 17.97 -9.16 -3.78
N ASP A 51 18.38 -8.80 -2.55
CA ASP A 51 18.18 -9.55 -1.30
C ASP A 51 16.85 -9.19 -0.60
N ARG A 52 15.88 -8.61 -1.33
CA ARG A 52 14.62 -8.13 -0.75
C ARG A 52 13.87 -9.21 0.02
N ARG A 53 13.88 -10.46 -0.45
CA ARG A 53 13.17 -11.57 0.21
C ARG A 53 13.73 -11.80 1.61
N GLU A 54 15.04 -11.94 1.71
CA GLU A 54 15.76 -12.18 2.96
C GLU A 54 15.57 -11.00 3.91
N ALA A 55 15.68 -9.77 3.40
CA ALA A 55 15.51 -8.56 4.19
C ALA A 55 14.08 -8.40 4.72
N GLU A 56 13.06 -8.64 3.89
CA GLU A 56 11.65 -8.56 4.31
C GLU A 56 11.29 -9.68 5.29
N VAL A 57 11.79 -10.90 5.09
CA VAL A 57 11.62 -12.00 6.05
C VAL A 57 12.28 -11.69 7.38
N ALA A 58 13.49 -11.13 7.37
CA ALA A 58 14.18 -10.71 8.59
C ALA A 58 13.41 -9.61 9.35
N ALA A 59 12.76 -8.69 8.64
CA ALA A 59 11.87 -7.69 9.24
C ALA A 59 10.60 -8.32 9.81
N LEU A 60 9.95 -9.22 9.07
CA LEU A 60 8.74 -9.91 9.52
C LEU A 60 8.97 -10.75 10.79
N LYS A 61 10.14 -11.39 10.92
CA LYS A 61 10.50 -12.14 12.13
C LYS A 61 10.64 -11.27 13.38
N LYS A 62 10.86 -9.97 13.22
CA LYS A 62 10.98 -9.00 14.32
C LYS A 62 9.69 -8.23 14.59
N LEU A 63 8.72 -8.29 13.66
CA LEU A 63 7.48 -7.55 13.74
C LEU A 63 6.64 -8.02 14.94
N THR A 64 6.16 -7.05 15.71
CA THR A 64 5.26 -7.29 16.84
C THR A 64 3.81 -6.99 16.48
N GLN A 65 2.87 -7.63 17.17
CA GLN A 65 1.44 -7.36 17.00
C GLN A 65 1.10 -5.91 17.36
N GLN A 66 1.78 -5.34 18.36
CA GLN A 66 1.59 -3.96 18.79
C GLN A 66 1.99 -2.96 17.69
N GLU A 67 3.13 -3.15 17.03
CA GLU A 67 3.55 -2.30 15.90
C GLU A 67 2.54 -2.36 14.74
N LEU A 68 1.95 -3.53 14.48
CA LEU A 68 0.90 -3.68 13.46
C LEU A 68 -0.37 -2.89 13.84
N ILE A 69 -0.78 -2.96 15.11
CA ILE A 69 -1.93 -2.22 15.63
C ILE A 69 -1.68 -0.71 15.56
N GLU A 70 -0.50 -0.24 15.95
CA GLU A 70 -0.11 1.16 15.86
C GLU A 70 -0.11 1.65 14.41
N PHE A 71 0.48 0.87 13.50
CA PHE A 71 0.45 1.18 12.07
C PHE A 71 -0.99 1.31 11.55
N PHE A 72 -1.89 0.39 11.93
CA PHE A 72 -3.30 0.44 11.56
C PHE A 72 -4.00 1.69 12.11
N ASN A 73 -3.78 1.99 13.39
CA ASN A 73 -4.38 3.14 14.08
C ASN A 73 -3.92 4.47 13.50
N GLU A 74 -2.67 4.59 13.07
CA GLU A 74 -2.13 5.81 12.49
C GLU A 74 -2.53 6.02 11.02
N ASN A 75 -2.58 4.94 10.23
CA ASN A 75 -2.60 5.05 8.76
C ASN A 75 -3.89 4.55 8.10
N VAL A 76 -4.67 3.68 8.76
CA VAL A 76 -5.78 2.95 8.12
C VAL A 76 -7.14 3.22 8.77
N LYS A 77 -7.18 3.28 10.12
CA LYS A 77 -8.40 3.46 10.90
C LYS A 77 -9.20 4.70 10.48
N VAL A 78 -10.53 4.64 10.57
CA VAL A 78 -11.39 5.80 10.27
C VAL A 78 -11.09 6.91 11.28
N GLY A 79 -10.81 8.12 10.78
CA GLY A 79 -10.38 9.25 11.62
C GLY A 79 -8.90 9.23 11.99
N ALA A 80 -8.10 8.29 11.48
CA ALA A 80 -6.66 8.28 11.72
C ALA A 80 -5.96 9.50 11.11
N THR A 81 -4.99 10.05 11.83
CA THR A 81 -4.35 11.33 11.50
C THR A 81 -3.53 11.30 10.21
N ARG A 82 -2.93 10.15 9.88
CA ARG A 82 -2.09 9.99 8.68
C ARG A 82 -2.80 9.23 7.56
N LYS A 83 -4.09 8.94 7.72
CA LYS A 83 -4.87 8.23 6.70
C LYS A 83 -4.98 9.07 5.44
N LYS A 84 -4.49 8.51 4.34
CA LYS A 84 -4.65 9.05 2.99
C LYS A 84 -5.57 8.10 2.22
N THR A 85 -6.69 8.59 1.71
CA THR A 85 -7.68 7.77 0.99
C THR A 85 -8.01 8.40 -0.35
N LEU A 86 -8.01 7.58 -1.39
CA LEU A 86 -8.49 7.92 -2.72
C LEU A 86 -9.61 6.95 -3.08
N SER A 87 -10.78 7.47 -3.45
CA SER A 87 -11.91 6.68 -3.93
C SER A 87 -12.14 6.98 -5.40
N VAL A 88 -12.15 5.93 -6.24
CA VAL A 88 -12.50 6.02 -7.65
C VAL A 88 -13.84 5.33 -7.83
N ARG A 89 -14.87 6.08 -8.25
CA ARG A 89 -16.21 5.57 -8.50
C ARG A 89 -16.46 5.54 -10.00
N VAL A 90 -16.85 4.38 -10.52
CA VAL A 90 -17.19 4.18 -11.93
C VAL A 90 -18.67 3.83 -12.00
N HIS A 91 -19.44 4.62 -12.73
CA HIS A 91 -20.88 4.43 -12.89
C HIS A 91 -21.17 3.90 -14.30
N GLY A 92 -21.96 2.83 -14.38
CA GLY A 92 -22.50 2.35 -15.64
C GLY A 92 -23.67 3.20 -16.12
N ASN A 93 -24.08 3.04 -17.39
CA ASN A 93 -25.13 3.86 -18.01
C ASN A 93 -26.47 3.83 -17.25
N GLN A 94 -26.81 2.70 -16.63
CA GLN A 94 -28.05 2.58 -15.85
C GLN A 94 -28.05 3.41 -14.55
N HIS A 95 -26.88 3.86 -14.09
CA HIS A 95 -26.69 4.62 -12.85
C HIS A 95 -26.35 6.10 -13.09
N LEU A 96 -26.69 6.64 -14.27
CA LEU A 96 -26.43 8.05 -14.59
C LEU A 96 -27.13 9.01 -13.62
N ALA A 97 -28.35 8.69 -13.19
CA ALA A 97 -29.08 9.51 -12.23
C ALA A 97 -28.32 9.63 -10.89
N GLU A 98 -27.80 8.51 -10.37
CA GLU A 98 -26.98 8.47 -9.14
C GLU A 98 -25.65 9.22 -9.32
N TYR A 99 -25.01 9.10 -10.49
CA TYR A 99 -23.81 9.87 -10.79
C TYR A 99 -24.09 11.37 -10.74
N HIS A 100 -25.18 11.82 -11.37
CA HIS A 100 -25.56 13.23 -11.38
C HIS A 100 -25.91 13.75 -9.98
N SER A 101 -26.59 12.96 -9.15
CA SER A 101 -26.88 13.33 -7.76
C SER A 101 -25.61 13.43 -6.91
N GLN A 102 -24.72 12.43 -6.98
CA GLN A 102 -23.46 12.44 -6.22
C GLN A 102 -22.50 13.54 -6.67
N LYS A 103 -22.57 13.97 -7.94
CA LYS A 103 -21.76 15.07 -8.45
C LYS A 103 -22.22 16.42 -7.95
N SER A 104 -23.52 16.60 -7.68
CA SER A 104 -24.11 17.86 -7.21
C SER A 104 -24.21 17.95 -5.69
N GLU A 105 -24.06 16.83 -4.96
CA GLU A 105 -24.01 16.81 -3.50
C GLU A 105 -22.87 17.66 -2.94
N ALA A 106 -23.16 18.33 -1.82
CA ALA A 106 -22.17 19.11 -1.10
C ALA A 106 -21.03 18.20 -0.59
N VAL A 107 -19.79 18.62 -0.85
CA VAL A 107 -18.61 17.85 -0.44
C VAL A 107 -18.56 17.80 1.08
N GLN A 108 -18.47 16.58 1.63
CA GLN A 108 -18.33 16.34 3.07
C GLN A 108 -17.09 17.08 3.62
N PRO A 109 -17.12 17.53 4.89
CA PRO A 109 -15.95 18.13 5.52
C PRO A 109 -14.75 17.17 5.43
N ASN A 110 -13.58 17.72 5.08
CA ASN A 110 -12.32 16.97 4.90
C ASN A 110 -12.29 16.00 3.69
N THR A 111 -13.17 16.19 2.69
CA THR A 111 -13.11 15.49 1.40
C THR A 111 -12.82 16.49 0.28
N ILE A 112 -12.13 16.05 -0.77
CA ILE A 112 -11.91 16.85 -1.98
C ILE A 112 -12.47 16.05 -3.17
N GLN A 113 -13.43 16.63 -3.88
CA GLN A 113 -13.90 16.07 -5.14
C GLN A 113 -12.96 16.50 -6.27
N ILE A 114 -12.37 15.53 -6.95
CA ILE A 114 -11.41 15.76 -8.03
C ILE A 114 -12.18 15.88 -9.35
N ASN A 115 -12.38 17.11 -9.82
CA ASN A 115 -13.00 17.39 -11.12
C ASN A 115 -11.97 17.48 -12.26
N ASP A 116 -10.74 17.91 -11.96
CA ASP A 116 -9.62 17.92 -12.89
C ASP A 116 -8.40 17.22 -12.27
N ILE A 117 -8.00 16.11 -12.89
CA ILE A 117 -6.88 15.29 -12.43
C ILE A 117 -5.55 16.04 -12.53
N PHE A 118 -5.37 16.94 -13.50
CA PHE A 118 -4.11 17.64 -13.69
C PHE A 118 -3.88 18.68 -12.60
N SER A 119 -4.91 19.47 -12.28
CA SER A 119 -4.85 20.43 -11.17
C SER A 119 -4.69 19.74 -9.82
N PHE A 120 -5.36 18.60 -9.60
CA PHE A 120 -5.13 17.81 -8.39
C PHE A 120 -3.68 17.32 -8.29
N ARG A 121 -3.12 16.73 -9.36
CA ARG A 121 -1.72 16.27 -9.34
C ARG A 121 -0.73 17.39 -9.04
N ARG A 122 -0.94 18.60 -9.58
CA ARG A 122 -0.09 19.77 -9.33
C ARG A 122 -0.21 20.33 -7.91
N SER A 123 -1.33 20.11 -7.23
CA SER A 123 -1.54 20.60 -5.86
C SER A 123 -0.98 19.66 -4.78
N GLN A 124 -0.59 18.44 -5.14
CA GLN A 124 -0.05 17.47 -4.18
C GLN A 124 1.48 17.44 -4.20
N PRO A 125 2.13 17.25 -3.04
CA PRO A 125 3.56 16.97 -3.00
C PRO A 125 3.87 15.62 -3.65
N LEU A 126 5.04 15.51 -4.28
CA LEU A 126 5.53 14.26 -4.85
C LEU A 126 6.39 13.50 -3.83
N TYR A 127 6.31 12.17 -3.85
CA TYR A 127 7.23 11.32 -3.11
C TYR A 127 8.61 11.30 -3.77
N GLY A 128 9.65 11.06 -2.98
CA GLY A 128 11.01 10.86 -3.49
C GLY A 128 11.09 9.66 -4.43
N SER A 129 11.97 9.75 -5.42
CA SER A 129 12.27 8.65 -6.35
C SER A 129 13.20 7.62 -5.70
N PHE A 130 12.90 6.33 -5.86
CA PHE A 130 13.84 5.25 -5.52
C PHE A 130 14.95 5.08 -6.54
N ARG A 131 14.71 5.47 -7.81
CA ARG A 131 15.78 5.61 -8.80
C ARG A 131 16.67 6.75 -8.32
N GLY A 132 17.86 6.42 -7.82
CA GLY A 132 18.86 7.39 -7.42
C GLY A 132 19.01 8.44 -8.51
N GLY A 133 19.10 9.72 -8.12
CA GLY A 133 19.35 10.79 -9.07
C GLY A 133 20.57 10.42 -9.92
N ILE A 134 20.46 10.60 -11.23
CA ILE A 134 21.57 10.49 -12.18
C ILE A 134 22.69 11.40 -11.64
N GLY A 135 23.66 10.83 -10.93
CA GLY A 135 24.68 11.63 -10.24
C GLY A 135 25.43 10.91 -9.11
N HIS A 136 24.79 10.05 -8.31
CA HIS A 136 25.48 9.39 -7.18
C HIS A 136 25.15 7.90 -7.09
N VAL A 137 25.73 7.13 -8.01
CA VAL A 137 25.99 5.71 -7.76
C VAL A 137 27.51 5.61 -7.60
N LYS A 138 28.00 5.68 -6.37
CA LYS A 138 29.35 5.19 -6.07
C LYS A 138 29.25 3.67 -6.08
N LEU A 139 29.91 3.07 -7.07
CA LEU A 139 30.28 1.65 -7.08
C LEU A 139 31.07 1.30 -5.82
#